data_AF-A0A853EK04-F1
#
_entry.id   AF-A0A853EK04-F1
#
_cell.length_a   1.000
_cell.length_b   1.000
_cell.length_c   1.000
_cell.angle_alpha   90.00
_cell.angle_beta   90.00
_cell.angle_gamma   90.00
#
_symmetry.space_group_name_H-M   'P 1'
#
loop_
_entity.id
_entity.type
_entity.pdbx_description
1 polymer ?
#
loop_
_entity_poly.entity_id
_entity_poly.type
_entity_poly.pdbx_seq_one_letter_code
_entity_poly.pdbx_strand_id
1 'polypeptide(L)'
;PVADPPTPAPGGSATGVQRVRLCRKRLDVPDEDIIEVAGLPVTTALRTAFDCACDEPAHNALCIADSALRLVCDPCAWRPGECEAPLAQARAAWQRMIEASAGRHGIRRARAILAAASPWSESPAESLVRWLVLALGLPAPELQHPVETRRGTRYLDLSWPDLRIVLEADGRMKYQAPQDIYDEKLRQDDIHAQGWTMLRIPTEDLRDLRALAGRILALFPAPVLAGLRPDPLLRGAGLWGSRSEGPVLL
;
A
#
# COMPACT_ATOMS: atom_id res chain seq x y z
N PRO A 1 40.69 -20.26 -11.32
CA PRO A 1 39.82 -21.44 -11.09
C PRO A 1 38.49 -20.99 -10.48
N VAL A 2 37.44 -20.98 -11.31
CA VAL A 2 36.08 -20.61 -10.90
C VAL A 2 35.53 -21.76 -10.05
N ALA A 3 35.11 -21.46 -8.83
CA ALA A 3 34.47 -22.45 -7.96
C ALA A 3 33.08 -22.78 -8.49
N ASP A 4 32.77 -24.07 -8.59
CA ASP A 4 31.44 -24.54 -8.99
C ASP A 4 30.35 -24.05 -8.01
N PRO A 5 29.12 -23.79 -8.49
CA PRO A 5 28.02 -23.41 -7.63
C PRO A 5 27.66 -24.55 -6.64
N PRO A 6 27.24 -24.21 -5.42
CA PRO A 6 26.94 -25.21 -4.39
C PRO A 6 25.78 -26.12 -4.83
N THR A 7 25.98 -27.43 -4.65
CA THR A 7 24.98 -28.47 -4.92
C THR A 7 23.83 -28.36 -3.88
N PRO A 8 22.56 -28.40 -4.29
CA PRO A 8 21.44 -28.38 -3.34
C PRO A 8 21.43 -29.66 -2.49
N ALA A 9 21.25 -29.49 -1.17
CA ALA A 9 21.18 -30.59 -0.21
C ALA A 9 19.94 -31.49 -0.44
N PRO A 10 20.03 -32.81 -0.22
CA PRO A 10 18.91 -33.73 -0.37
C PRO A 10 17.85 -33.50 0.71
N GLY A 11 16.58 -33.52 0.29
CA GLY A 11 15.44 -32.95 1.01
C GLY A 11 14.98 -33.67 2.29
N GLY A 12 14.53 -32.85 3.24
CA GLY A 12 13.69 -33.24 4.36
C GLY A 12 12.22 -33.41 3.96
N SER A 13 11.51 -34.22 4.74
CA SER A 13 10.15 -34.75 4.51
C SER A 13 9.11 -33.79 3.94
N ALA A 14 8.38 -34.28 2.94
CA ALA A 14 7.34 -33.58 2.18
C ALA A 14 6.12 -33.16 3.03
N THR A 15 6.03 -31.86 3.31
CA THR A 15 4.76 -31.16 3.56
C THR A 15 4.52 -30.18 2.42
N GLY A 16 3.64 -30.52 1.48
CA GLY A 16 3.10 -29.66 0.42
C GLY A 16 4.13 -28.98 -0.48
N VAL A 17 4.40 -29.55 -1.67
CA VAL A 17 5.21 -28.87 -2.70
C VAL A 17 4.45 -27.61 -3.16
N GLN A 18 4.82 -26.45 -2.61
CA GLN A 18 4.34 -25.18 -3.09
C GLN A 18 4.89 -25.00 -4.51
N ARG A 19 4.00 -24.96 -5.50
CA ARG A 19 4.38 -24.89 -6.90
C ARG A 19 4.91 -23.49 -7.20
N VAL A 20 6.23 -23.31 -7.14
CA VAL A 20 6.88 -22.02 -7.46
C VAL A 20 6.92 -21.84 -8.98
N ARG A 21 6.41 -20.72 -9.47
CA ARG A 21 6.53 -20.33 -10.88
C ARG A 21 7.68 -19.34 -11.01
N LEU A 22 8.75 -19.75 -11.70
CA LEU A 22 9.84 -18.84 -12.07
C LEU A 22 9.52 -18.20 -13.43
N CYS A 23 9.45 -16.87 -13.47
CA CYS A 23 9.41 -16.12 -14.72
C CYS A 23 10.72 -15.33 -14.85
N ARG A 24 11.41 -15.49 -15.97
CA ARG A 24 12.61 -14.70 -16.29
C ARG A 24 12.25 -13.69 -17.37
N LYS A 25 12.53 -12.41 -17.12
CA LYS A 25 12.48 -11.35 -18.12
C LYS A 25 13.88 -10.81 -18.32
N ARG A 26 14.20 -10.44 -19.56
CA ARG A 26 15.39 -9.64 -19.87
C ARG A 26 14.89 -8.22 -20.07
N LEU A 27 15.43 -7.29 -19.30
CA LEU A 27 15.14 -5.88 -19.36
C LEU A 27 16.46 -5.15 -19.63
N ASP A 28 16.41 -4.12 -20.47
CA ASP A 28 17.50 -3.16 -20.55
C ASP A 28 17.31 -2.17 -19.39
N VAL A 29 18.24 -2.23 -18.43
CA VAL A 29 18.23 -1.40 -17.22
C VAL A 29 19.37 -0.40 -17.37
N PRO A 30 19.12 0.92 -17.35
CA PRO A 30 20.18 1.91 -17.43
C PRO A 30 21.01 1.88 -16.14
N ASP A 31 22.30 2.25 -16.24
CA ASP A 31 23.23 2.19 -15.10
C ASP A 31 22.76 3.02 -13.89
N GLU A 32 22.05 4.13 -14.13
CA GLU A 32 21.47 4.97 -13.07
C GLU A 32 20.40 4.27 -12.21
N ASP A 33 19.80 3.20 -12.74
CA ASP A 33 18.81 2.38 -12.05
C ASP A 33 19.43 1.19 -11.31
N ILE A 34 20.77 1.04 -11.34
CA ILE A 34 21.51 -0.06 -10.71
C ILE A 34 22.37 0.48 -9.57
N ILE A 35 22.25 -0.14 -8.40
CA ILE A 35 23.06 0.14 -7.21
C ILE A 35 23.69 -1.15 -6.69
N GLU A 36 24.65 -1.03 -5.79
CA GLU A 36 25.26 -2.19 -5.13
C GLU A 36 24.72 -2.34 -3.71
N VAL A 37 24.26 -3.55 -3.36
CA VAL A 37 23.90 -3.92 -1.98
C VAL A 37 24.65 -5.19 -1.63
N ALA A 38 25.51 -5.11 -0.61
CA ALA A 38 26.36 -6.22 -0.16
C ALA A 38 27.18 -6.87 -1.31
N GLY A 39 27.74 -6.07 -2.21
CA GLY A 39 28.55 -6.55 -3.34
C GLY A 39 27.75 -7.09 -4.53
N LEU A 40 26.41 -7.00 -4.50
CA LEU A 40 25.55 -7.49 -5.57
C LEU A 40 24.88 -6.32 -6.31
N PRO A 41 24.91 -6.30 -7.67
CA PRO A 41 24.17 -5.31 -8.43
C PRO A 41 22.67 -5.60 -8.32
N VAL A 42 21.94 -4.61 -7.83
CA VAL A 42 20.48 -4.64 -7.68
C VAL A 42 19.87 -3.38 -8.24
N THR A 43 18.58 -3.39 -8.54
CA THR A 43 17.88 -2.18 -8.97
C THR A 43 17.69 -1.21 -7.81
N THR A 44 17.61 0.09 -8.09
CA THR A 44 17.19 1.09 -7.10
C THR A 44 15.81 0.73 -6.53
N ALA A 45 15.48 1.23 -5.33
CA ALA A 45 14.16 1.00 -4.74
C ALA A 45 13.02 1.50 -5.65
N LEU A 46 13.20 2.66 -6.27
CA LEU A 46 12.22 3.24 -7.19
C LEU A 46 12.06 2.42 -8.48
N ARG A 47 13.18 1.94 -9.06
CA ARG A 47 13.14 1.04 -10.21
C ARG A 47 12.45 -0.27 -9.88
N THR A 48 12.79 -0.86 -8.74
CA THR A 48 12.17 -2.09 -8.23
C THR A 48 10.65 -1.91 -8.10
N ALA A 49 10.21 -0.79 -7.51
CA ALA A 49 8.80 -0.49 -7.37
C ALA A 49 8.08 -0.31 -8.71
N PHE A 50 8.71 0.35 -9.70
CA PHE A 50 8.19 0.45 -11.06
C PHE A 50 8.01 -0.93 -11.71
N ASP A 51 9.02 -1.80 -11.58
CA ASP A 51 8.98 -3.15 -12.12
C ASP A 51 7.87 -3.99 -11.45
N CYS A 52 7.76 -3.92 -10.12
CA CYS A 52 6.67 -4.54 -9.38
C CYS A 52 5.31 -3.97 -9.80
N ALA A 53 5.17 -2.67 -10.05
CA ALA A 53 3.90 -2.11 -10.51
C ALA A 53 3.48 -2.61 -11.90
N CYS A 54 4.45 -3.00 -12.74
CA CYS A 54 4.19 -3.65 -14.01
C CYS A 54 3.81 -5.13 -13.86
N ASP A 55 4.24 -5.81 -12.80
CA ASP A 55 4.20 -7.28 -12.73
C ASP A 55 3.24 -7.81 -11.64
N GLU A 56 3.20 -7.18 -10.46
CA GLU A 56 2.43 -7.59 -9.28
C GLU A 56 0.98 -7.11 -9.27
N PRO A 57 0.02 -7.87 -8.70
CA PRO A 57 -1.33 -7.39 -8.44
C PRO A 57 -1.36 -6.01 -7.78
N ALA A 58 -2.37 -5.20 -8.09
CA ALA A 58 -2.41 -3.79 -7.71
C ALA A 58 -2.23 -3.52 -6.20
N HIS A 59 -2.72 -4.42 -5.34
CA HIS A 59 -2.54 -4.30 -3.89
C HIS A 59 -1.06 -4.41 -3.49
N ASN A 60 -0.35 -5.44 -3.98
CA ASN A 60 1.09 -5.61 -3.74
C ASN A 60 1.88 -4.44 -4.34
N ALA A 61 1.56 -4.07 -5.57
CA ALA A 61 2.22 -2.98 -6.27
C ALA A 61 2.13 -1.66 -5.51
N LEU A 62 0.96 -1.33 -4.92
CA LEU A 62 0.80 -0.10 -4.15
C LEU A 62 1.61 -0.13 -2.85
N CYS A 63 1.59 -1.25 -2.11
CA CYS A 63 2.40 -1.38 -0.90
C CYS A 63 3.91 -1.22 -1.19
N ILE A 64 4.40 -1.82 -2.28
CA ILE A 64 5.80 -1.70 -2.68
C ILE A 64 6.12 -0.26 -3.13
N ALA A 65 5.22 0.37 -3.89
CA ALA A 65 5.39 1.75 -4.33
C ALA A 65 5.44 2.73 -3.16
N ASP A 66 4.54 2.61 -2.19
CA ASP A 66 4.55 3.44 -0.98
C ASP A 66 5.82 3.24 -0.18
N SER A 67 6.25 2.00 0.02
CA SER A 67 7.49 1.69 0.74
C SER A 67 8.72 2.29 0.06
N ALA A 68 8.80 2.19 -1.27
CA ALA A 68 9.89 2.81 -2.03
C ALA A 68 9.84 4.35 -1.95
N LEU A 69 8.65 4.95 -2.07
CA LEU A 69 8.48 6.40 -1.92
C LEU A 69 8.85 6.88 -0.52
N ARG A 70 8.43 6.16 0.53
CA ARG A 70 8.82 6.47 1.91
C ARG A 70 10.33 6.43 2.09
N LEU A 71 11.00 5.42 1.52
CA LEU A 71 12.46 5.30 1.61
C LEU A 71 13.19 6.46 0.92
N VAL A 72 12.74 6.90 -0.26
CA VAL A 72 13.43 7.96 -1.02
C VAL A 72 13.03 9.36 -0.58
N CYS A 73 11.83 9.53 -0.02
CA CYS A 73 11.32 10.83 0.41
C CYS A 73 11.56 11.13 1.90
N ASP A 74 11.76 10.11 2.73
CA ASP A 74 11.94 10.20 4.19
C ASP A 74 10.96 11.19 4.86
N PRO A 75 9.64 10.96 4.73
CA PRO A 75 8.65 11.95 5.14
C PRO A 75 8.64 12.14 6.66
N CYS A 76 8.56 13.40 7.07
CA CYS A 76 8.45 13.80 8.47
C CYS A 76 7.13 14.55 8.68
N ALA A 77 6.23 14.01 9.50
CA ALA A 77 4.91 14.60 9.77
C ALA A 77 5.00 16.03 10.39
N TRP A 78 6.11 16.35 11.05
CA TRP A 78 6.37 17.68 11.62
C TRP A 78 6.89 18.69 10.60
N ARG A 79 7.37 18.22 9.45
CA ARG A 79 7.97 19.02 8.37
C ARG A 79 7.53 18.50 7.00
N PRO A 80 6.23 18.49 6.69
CA PRO A 80 5.71 17.85 5.48
C PRO A 80 6.26 18.44 4.17
N GLY A 81 6.62 19.73 4.17
CA GLY A 81 7.22 20.40 3.01
C GLY A 81 8.58 19.84 2.58
N GLU A 82 9.35 19.19 3.47
CA GLU A 82 10.64 18.58 3.12
C GLU A 82 10.48 17.40 2.14
N CYS A 83 9.31 16.76 2.15
CA CYS A 83 8.98 15.63 1.28
C CYS A 83 8.60 16.06 -0.15
N GLU A 84 8.26 17.33 -0.40
CA GLU A 84 7.70 17.78 -1.69
C GLU A 84 8.69 17.62 -2.85
N ALA A 85 9.91 18.12 -2.67
CA ALA A 85 10.94 18.06 -3.71
C ALA A 85 11.42 16.63 -4.01
N PRO A 86 11.75 15.77 -3.01
CA PRO A 86 12.04 14.36 -3.24
C PRO A 86 10.88 13.61 -3.93
N LEU A 87 9.64 13.85 -3.51
CA LEU A 87 8.48 13.21 -4.10
C LEU A 87 8.29 13.63 -5.57
N ALA A 88 8.46 14.91 -5.89
CA ALA A 88 8.41 15.40 -7.27
C ALA A 88 9.50 14.74 -8.14
N GLN A 89 10.72 14.60 -7.63
CA GLN A 89 11.82 13.93 -8.31
C GLN A 89 11.53 12.44 -8.55
N ALA A 90 11.05 11.73 -7.52
CA ALA A 90 10.68 10.32 -7.61
C ALA A 90 9.54 10.10 -8.63
N ARG A 91 8.52 10.95 -8.62
CA ARG A 91 7.42 10.90 -9.60
C ARG A 91 7.92 11.15 -11.02
N ALA A 92 8.82 12.12 -11.21
CA ALA A 92 9.42 12.41 -12.51
C ALA A 92 10.27 11.24 -13.02
N ALA A 93 11.07 10.61 -12.15
CA ALA A 93 11.85 9.42 -12.51
C ALA A 93 10.96 8.24 -12.90
N TRP A 94 9.91 7.96 -12.13
CA TRP A 94 8.92 6.94 -12.47
C TRP A 94 8.23 7.24 -13.81
N GLN A 95 7.87 8.50 -14.06
CA GLN A 95 7.25 8.92 -15.31
C GLN A 95 8.17 8.67 -16.51
N ARG A 96 9.48 8.94 -16.40
CA ARG A 96 10.46 8.60 -17.45
C ARG A 96 10.53 7.09 -17.70
N MET A 97 10.49 6.26 -16.64
CA MET A 97 10.44 4.80 -16.78
C MET A 97 9.18 4.33 -17.53
N ILE A 98 8.04 4.98 -17.28
CA ILE A 98 6.78 4.70 -17.99
C ILE A 98 6.90 5.00 -19.48
N GLU A 99 7.51 6.13 -19.83
CA GLU A 99 7.71 6.58 -21.22
C GLU A 99 8.68 5.67 -21.96
N ALA A 100 9.80 5.30 -21.33
CA ALA A 100 10.79 4.38 -21.88
C ALA A 100 10.26 2.93 -22.03
N SER A 101 9.23 2.55 -21.28
CA SER A 101 8.65 1.20 -21.29
C SER A 101 7.34 1.11 -22.07
N ALA A 102 7.17 1.93 -23.12
CA ALA A 102 5.99 1.91 -23.97
C ALA A 102 5.70 0.49 -24.52
N GLY A 103 4.46 0.03 -24.39
CA GLY A 103 4.05 -1.31 -24.83
C GLY A 103 4.35 -2.46 -23.85
N ARG A 104 5.05 -2.19 -22.73
CA ARG A 104 5.27 -3.20 -21.69
C ARG A 104 3.95 -3.66 -21.08
N HIS A 105 3.81 -4.97 -20.88
CA HIS A 105 2.69 -5.54 -20.13
C HIS A 105 2.62 -4.91 -18.73
N GLY A 106 1.41 -4.50 -18.30
CA GLY A 106 1.21 -3.86 -16.99
C GLY A 106 1.54 -2.38 -16.92
N ILE A 107 1.98 -1.74 -18.02
CA ILE A 107 2.34 -0.30 -18.00
C ILE A 107 1.18 0.61 -17.60
N ARG A 108 -0.06 0.23 -17.93
CA ARG A 108 -1.26 0.95 -17.49
C ARG A 108 -1.45 0.89 -15.97
N ARG A 109 -1.20 -0.28 -15.38
CA ARG A 109 -1.23 -0.45 -13.91
C ARG A 109 -0.10 0.37 -13.28
N ALA A 110 1.11 0.35 -13.83
CA ALA A 110 2.21 1.17 -13.33
C ALA A 110 1.88 2.67 -13.30
N ARG A 111 1.15 3.20 -14.31
CA ARG A 111 0.61 4.57 -14.28
C ARG A 111 -0.40 4.79 -13.17
N ALA A 112 -1.36 3.88 -13.00
CA ALA A 112 -2.37 3.99 -11.96
C ALA A 112 -1.76 3.93 -10.55
N ILE A 113 -0.78 3.04 -10.35
CA ILE A 113 -0.02 2.92 -9.11
C ILE A 113 0.80 4.20 -8.86
N LEU A 114 1.48 4.76 -9.87
CA LEU A 114 2.15 6.05 -9.71
C LEU A 114 1.17 7.14 -9.25
N ALA A 115 -0.01 7.23 -9.85
CA ALA A 115 -1.03 8.19 -9.46
C ALA A 115 -1.53 7.97 -8.02
N ALA A 116 -1.62 6.72 -7.57
CA ALA A 116 -2.11 6.34 -6.25
C ALA A 116 -1.03 6.34 -5.15
N ALA A 117 0.25 6.14 -5.48
CA ALA A 117 1.31 5.92 -4.50
C ALA A 117 1.57 7.17 -3.65
N SER A 118 1.90 6.95 -2.38
CA SER A 118 2.16 8.01 -1.40
C SER A 118 3.31 7.64 -0.46
N PRO A 119 4.23 8.56 -0.14
CA PRO A 119 5.27 8.29 0.86
C PRO A 119 4.72 8.21 2.29
N TRP A 120 3.50 8.72 2.53
CA TRP A 120 2.92 8.90 3.85
C TRP A 120 2.29 7.64 4.48
N SER A 121 2.24 6.53 3.74
CA SER A 121 1.85 5.23 4.30
C SER A 121 3.01 4.65 5.11
N GLU A 122 2.80 4.32 6.38
CA GLU A 122 3.89 3.90 7.28
C GLU A 122 4.05 2.39 7.36
N SER A 123 3.02 1.65 6.94
CA SER A 123 3.03 0.20 6.97
C SER A 123 2.37 -0.43 5.74
N PRO A 124 2.72 -1.69 5.42
CA PRO A 124 2.03 -2.45 4.38
C PRO A 124 0.54 -2.64 4.64
N ALA A 125 0.12 -2.68 5.92
CA ALA A 125 -1.29 -2.79 6.30
C ALA A 125 -2.06 -1.52 5.92
N GLU A 126 -1.50 -0.34 6.23
CA GLU A 126 -2.07 0.95 5.79
C GLU A 126 -2.18 1.03 4.27
N SER A 127 -1.11 0.67 3.54
CA SER A 127 -1.11 0.67 2.08
C SER A 127 -2.18 -0.28 1.51
N LEU A 128 -2.41 -1.43 2.15
CA LEU A 128 -3.42 -2.40 1.71
C LEU A 128 -4.86 -1.89 1.97
N VAL A 129 -5.12 -1.29 3.13
CA VAL A 129 -6.41 -0.63 3.41
C VAL A 129 -6.64 0.52 2.44
N ARG A 130 -5.60 1.31 2.17
CA ARG A 130 -5.65 2.43 1.23
C ARG A 130 -5.91 1.98 -0.19
N TRP A 131 -5.26 0.91 -0.62
CA TRP A 131 -5.57 0.27 -1.89
C TRP A 131 -7.04 -0.15 -1.94
N LEU A 132 -7.57 -0.79 -0.89
CA LEU A 132 -8.96 -1.23 -0.86
C LEU A 132 -9.93 -0.05 -1.02
N VAL A 133 -9.70 1.04 -0.28
CA VAL A 133 -10.47 2.29 -0.38
C VAL A 133 -10.47 2.83 -1.82
N LEU A 134 -9.29 2.94 -2.44
CA LEU A 134 -9.17 3.42 -3.82
C LEU A 134 -9.81 2.46 -4.83
N ALA A 135 -9.67 1.15 -4.62
CA ALA A 135 -10.26 0.12 -5.47
C ALA A 135 -11.80 0.08 -5.38
N LEU A 136 -12.37 0.48 -4.23
CA LEU A 136 -13.81 0.69 -4.06
C LEU A 136 -14.32 1.97 -4.74
N GLY A 137 -13.41 2.85 -5.16
CA GLY A 137 -13.76 4.14 -5.77
C GLY A 137 -14.24 5.18 -4.75
N LEU A 138 -13.90 5.00 -3.47
CA LEU A 138 -14.11 6.01 -2.44
C LEU A 138 -13.19 7.22 -2.68
N PRO A 139 -13.53 8.41 -2.15
CA PRO A 139 -12.63 9.55 -2.19
C PRO A 139 -11.27 9.19 -1.59
N ALA A 140 -10.18 9.68 -2.18
CA ALA A 140 -8.84 9.44 -1.66
C ALA A 140 -8.75 9.98 -0.21
N PRO A 141 -8.25 9.19 0.74
CA PRO A 141 -8.05 9.66 2.11
C PRO A 141 -6.87 10.63 2.18
N GLU A 142 -6.94 11.57 3.12
CA GLU A 142 -5.77 12.30 3.60
C GLU A 142 -5.02 11.40 4.58
N LEU A 143 -3.71 11.21 4.32
CA LEU A 143 -2.84 10.39 5.16
C LEU A 143 -2.14 11.24 6.19
N GLN A 144 -1.94 10.67 7.38
CA GLN A 144 -1.25 11.34 8.49
C GLN A 144 -1.86 12.72 8.79
N HIS A 145 -3.20 12.81 8.79
CA HIS A 145 -3.88 14.07 9.09
C HIS A 145 -3.71 14.44 10.57
N PRO A 146 -3.23 15.65 10.90
CA PRO A 146 -3.04 16.07 12.28
C PRO A 146 -4.36 16.47 12.94
N VAL A 147 -4.60 15.93 14.13
CA VAL A 147 -5.71 16.31 15.00
C VAL A 147 -5.15 16.77 16.33
N GLU A 148 -5.46 18.02 16.69
CA GLU A 148 -5.11 18.58 17.99
C GLU A 148 -5.99 17.99 19.08
N THR A 149 -5.36 17.46 20.12
CA THR A 149 -6.05 16.88 21.28
C THR A 149 -5.49 17.48 22.56
N ARG A 150 -6.19 17.29 23.69
CA ARG A 150 -5.72 17.72 25.02
C ARG A 150 -4.37 17.10 25.43
N ARG A 151 -3.94 16.02 24.78
CA ARG A 151 -2.68 15.31 25.06
C ARG A 151 -1.62 15.55 23.96
N GLY A 152 -1.87 16.48 23.05
CA GLY A 152 -1.01 16.80 21.91
C GLY A 152 -1.58 16.34 20.56
N THR A 153 -0.84 16.57 19.50
CA THR A 153 -1.23 16.21 18.14
C THR A 153 -1.24 14.68 17.95
N ARG A 154 -2.33 14.17 17.37
CA ARG A 154 -2.45 12.78 16.90
C ARG A 154 -2.52 12.80 15.38
N TYR A 155 -1.80 11.89 14.73
CA TYR A 155 -1.84 11.73 13.28
C TYR A 155 -2.70 10.53 12.90
N LEU A 156 -3.67 10.74 12.01
CA LEU A 156 -4.63 9.74 11.57
C LEU A 156 -4.15 9.03 10.30
N ASP A 157 -4.11 7.70 10.28
CA ASP A 157 -3.55 6.92 9.17
C ASP A 157 -4.22 7.24 7.83
N LEU A 158 -5.53 7.02 7.72
CA LEU A 158 -6.36 7.31 6.55
C LEU A 158 -7.62 8.06 6.99
N SER A 159 -7.78 9.32 6.55
CA SER A 159 -8.84 10.19 7.07
C SER A 159 -9.61 10.92 5.97
N TRP A 160 -10.86 11.28 6.29
CA TRP A 160 -11.72 12.18 5.53
C TRP A 160 -12.18 13.31 6.46
N PRO A 161 -11.42 14.41 6.56
CA PRO A 161 -11.70 15.48 7.52
C PRO A 161 -13.10 16.06 7.44
N ASP A 162 -13.61 16.28 6.22
CA ASP A 162 -14.96 16.81 5.97
C ASP A 162 -16.07 15.88 6.46
N LEU A 163 -15.79 14.56 6.54
CA LEU A 163 -16.72 13.54 7.01
C LEU A 163 -16.46 13.13 8.47
N ARG A 164 -15.35 13.59 9.06
CA ARG A 164 -14.85 13.13 10.37
C ARG A 164 -14.75 11.60 10.46
N ILE A 165 -14.30 10.96 9.39
CA ILE A 165 -14.09 9.49 9.33
C ILE A 165 -12.59 9.20 9.35
N VAL A 166 -12.18 8.19 10.12
CA VAL A 166 -10.80 7.66 10.11
C VAL A 166 -10.79 6.14 10.08
N LEU A 167 -9.89 5.58 9.27
CA LEU A 167 -9.50 4.18 9.30
C LEU A 167 -8.09 4.08 9.88
N GLU A 168 -7.90 3.23 10.88
CA GLU A 168 -6.58 2.93 11.44
C GLU A 168 -6.24 1.46 11.22
N ALA A 169 -5.08 1.19 10.61
CA ALA A 169 -4.62 -0.17 10.37
C ALA A 169 -3.73 -0.63 11.53
N ASP A 170 -4.24 -1.58 12.31
CA ASP A 170 -3.59 -2.02 13.53
C ASP A 170 -2.80 -3.32 13.32
N GLY A 171 -1.52 -3.25 13.66
CA GLY A 171 -0.63 -4.40 13.71
C GLY A 171 -0.66 -5.00 15.12
N ARG A 172 -1.09 -6.26 15.26
CA ARG A 172 -1.05 -7.02 16.54
C ARG A 172 0.29 -6.94 17.29
N MET A 173 1.39 -6.68 16.58
CA MET A 173 2.75 -6.56 17.12
C MET A 173 2.98 -5.34 18.03
N LYS A 174 2.02 -4.41 18.13
CA LYS A 174 2.11 -3.19 18.95
C LYS A 174 1.70 -3.36 20.43
N TYR A 175 1.13 -4.51 20.83
CA TYR A 175 0.66 -4.74 22.21
C TYR A 175 1.56 -5.70 22.98
N GLN A 176 2.75 -5.24 23.35
CA GLN A 176 3.74 -6.05 24.07
C GLN A 176 3.65 -5.86 25.58
N ALA A 177 3.09 -4.73 26.03
CA ALA A 177 2.87 -4.38 27.43
C ALA A 177 1.41 -3.99 27.70
N PRO A 178 0.89 -4.21 28.93
CA PRO A 178 -0.44 -3.70 29.33
C PRO A 178 -0.61 -2.19 29.16
N GLN A 179 0.49 -1.43 29.23
CA GLN A 179 0.50 0.02 29.01
C GLN A 179 0.08 0.39 27.58
N ASP A 180 0.45 -0.41 26.57
CA ASP A 180 0.13 -0.16 25.16
C ASP A 180 -1.40 -0.12 24.95
N ILE A 181 -2.13 -1.01 25.63
CA ILE A 181 -3.59 -1.08 25.58
C ILE A 181 -4.22 0.17 26.20
N TYR A 182 -3.65 0.66 27.31
CA TYR A 182 -4.13 1.86 27.97
C TYR A 182 -3.88 3.12 27.12
N ASP A 183 -2.69 3.25 26.56
CA ASP A 183 -2.32 4.39 25.71
C ASP A 183 -3.13 4.41 24.40
N GLU A 184 -3.44 3.24 23.86
CA GLU A 184 -4.32 3.10 22.70
C GLU A 184 -5.75 3.52 23.04
N LYS A 185 -6.28 3.09 24.19
CA LYS A 185 -7.60 3.55 24.65
C LYS A 185 -7.64 5.07 24.80
N LEU A 186 -6.60 5.67 25.38
CA LEU A 186 -6.51 7.12 25.51
C LEU A 186 -6.45 7.82 24.16
N ARG A 187 -5.72 7.26 23.18
CA ARG A 187 -5.68 7.77 21.81
C ARG A 187 -7.09 7.75 21.19
N GLN A 188 -7.80 6.63 21.31
CA GLN A 188 -9.16 6.51 20.80
C GLN A 188 -10.11 7.51 21.46
N ASP A 189 -10.07 7.65 22.78
CA ASP A 189 -10.89 8.61 23.54
C ASP A 189 -10.60 10.05 23.09
N ASP A 190 -9.33 10.40 22.87
CA ASP A 190 -8.94 11.74 22.40
C ASP A 190 -9.47 12.01 20.98
N ILE A 191 -9.39 11.04 20.06
CA ILE A 191 -9.88 11.18 18.69
C ILE A 191 -11.42 11.27 18.65
N HIS A 192 -12.11 10.43 19.43
CA HIS A 192 -13.56 10.49 19.58
C HIS A 192 -14.03 11.83 20.19
N ALA A 193 -13.29 12.37 21.16
CA ALA A 193 -13.60 13.68 21.75
C ALA A 193 -13.50 14.83 20.73
N GLN A 194 -12.75 14.65 19.64
CA GLN A 194 -12.68 15.57 18.51
C GLN A 194 -13.78 15.31 17.45
N GLY A 195 -14.76 14.46 17.75
CA GLY A 195 -15.92 14.19 16.89
C GLY A 195 -15.66 13.22 15.73
N TRP A 196 -14.55 12.48 15.76
CA TRP A 196 -14.21 11.52 14.72
C TRP A 196 -14.87 10.17 14.94
N THR A 197 -15.38 9.59 13.85
CA THR A 197 -15.80 8.20 13.76
C THR A 197 -14.61 7.36 13.31
N MET A 198 -14.12 6.50 14.20
CA MET A 198 -12.97 5.64 13.94
C MET A 198 -13.39 4.20 13.66
N LEU A 199 -12.81 3.61 12.61
CA LEU A 199 -12.83 2.17 12.37
C LEU A 199 -11.41 1.62 12.45
N ARG A 200 -11.16 0.81 13.48
CA ARG A 200 -9.89 0.09 13.63
C ARG A 200 -9.92 -1.22 12.84
N ILE A 201 -8.84 -1.48 12.11
CA ILE A 201 -8.69 -2.59 11.19
C ILE A 201 -7.51 -3.44 11.64
N PRO A 202 -7.74 -4.48 12.47
CA PRO A 202 -6.69 -5.43 12.80
C PRO A 202 -6.19 -6.14 11.55
N THR A 203 -4.91 -6.53 11.55
CA THR A 203 -4.26 -7.22 10.42
C THR A 203 -5.02 -8.48 9.98
N GLU A 204 -5.77 -9.13 10.87
CA GLU A 204 -6.60 -10.31 10.56
C GLU A 204 -7.74 -10.00 9.60
N ASP A 205 -8.33 -8.81 9.68
CA ASP A 205 -9.43 -8.39 8.81
C ASP A 205 -8.97 -8.29 7.34
N LEU A 206 -7.65 -8.10 7.11
CA LEU A 206 -7.06 -8.09 5.77
C LEU A 206 -7.12 -9.45 5.08
N ARG A 207 -7.46 -10.54 5.80
CA ARG A 207 -7.71 -11.87 5.23
C ARG A 207 -9.06 -11.99 4.55
N ASP A 208 -10.04 -11.15 4.91
CA ASP A 208 -11.36 -11.08 4.27
C ASP A 208 -11.67 -9.65 3.84
N LEU A 209 -11.07 -9.28 2.71
CA LEU A 209 -11.21 -7.94 2.13
C LEU A 209 -12.66 -7.61 1.75
N ARG A 210 -13.52 -8.61 1.53
CA ARG A 210 -14.94 -8.38 1.18
C ARG A 210 -15.73 -7.95 2.42
N ALA A 211 -15.55 -8.65 3.54
CA ALA A 211 -16.15 -8.27 4.81
C ALA A 211 -15.64 -6.89 5.27
N LEU A 212 -14.33 -6.65 5.12
CA LEU A 212 -13.73 -5.35 5.43
C LEU A 212 -14.31 -4.23 4.56
N ALA A 213 -14.46 -4.46 3.25
CA ALA A 213 -15.08 -3.48 2.34
C ALA A 213 -16.49 -3.09 2.80
N GLY A 214 -17.32 -4.06 3.20
CA GLY A 214 -18.66 -3.79 3.72
C GLY A 214 -18.66 -2.89 4.96
N ARG A 215 -17.74 -3.12 5.90
CA ARG A 215 -17.57 -2.29 7.10
C ARG A 215 -17.10 -0.88 6.77
N ILE A 216 -16.16 -0.74 5.84
CA ILE A 216 -15.67 0.58 5.40
C ILE A 216 -16.81 1.35 4.73
N LEU A 217 -17.52 0.75 3.78
CA LEU A 217 -18.61 1.41 3.05
C LEU A 217 -19.73 1.88 3.98
N ALA A 218 -20.02 1.12 5.05
CA ALA A 218 -21.03 1.47 6.04
C ALA A 218 -20.74 2.77 6.81
N LEU A 219 -19.50 3.28 6.79
CA LEU A 219 -19.13 4.56 7.40
C LEU A 219 -19.53 5.77 6.54
N PHE A 220 -19.65 5.59 5.22
CA PHE A 220 -19.82 6.70 4.29
C PHE A 220 -21.30 7.01 4.04
N PRO A 221 -21.66 8.30 3.91
CA PRO A 221 -23.03 8.70 3.67
C PRO A 221 -23.49 8.33 2.25
N ALA A 222 -24.79 8.10 2.08
CA ALA A 222 -25.39 7.65 0.81
C ALA A 222 -24.99 8.47 -0.44
N PRO A 223 -24.87 9.82 -0.40
CA PRO A 223 -24.40 10.59 -1.55
C PRO A 223 -22.98 10.22 -2.01
N VAL A 224 -22.07 9.90 -1.07
CA VAL A 224 -20.72 9.45 -1.41
C VAL A 224 -20.78 8.06 -2.04
N LEU A 225 -21.59 7.16 -1.48
CA LEU A 225 -21.75 5.80 -1.99
C LEU A 225 -22.38 5.76 -3.39
N ALA A 226 -23.32 6.66 -3.69
CA ALA A 226 -23.88 6.80 -5.05
C ALA A 226 -22.85 7.32 -6.07
N GLY A 227 -21.81 8.01 -5.59
CA GLY A 227 -20.74 8.60 -6.39
C GLY A 227 -19.56 7.69 -6.68
N LEU A 228 -19.51 6.45 -6.17
CA LEU A 228 -18.34 5.58 -6.29
C LEU A 228 -17.96 5.34 -7.75
N ARG A 229 -16.65 5.43 -8.05
CA ARG A 229 -16.06 5.14 -9.37
C ARG A 229 -14.86 4.21 -9.20
N PRO A 230 -15.08 2.88 -9.09
CA PRO A 230 -13.99 1.93 -8.93
C PRO A 230 -13.00 1.97 -10.11
N ASP A 231 -11.71 2.16 -9.85
CA ASP A 231 -10.68 2.16 -10.90
C ASP A 231 -10.39 0.71 -11.35
N PRO A 232 -10.66 0.33 -12.62
CA PRO A 232 -10.37 -1.01 -13.13
C PRO A 232 -8.89 -1.39 -13.07
N LEU A 233 -7.97 -0.42 -13.08
CA LEU A 233 -6.53 -0.66 -13.00
C LEU A 233 -6.04 -0.97 -11.58
N LEU A 234 -6.82 -0.59 -10.57
CA LEU A 234 -6.56 -0.93 -9.17
C LEU A 234 -7.31 -2.18 -8.72
N ARG A 235 -8.19 -2.76 -9.56
CA ARG A 235 -8.88 -4.02 -9.22
C ARG A 235 -7.86 -5.17 -9.12
N GLY A 236 -7.86 -5.83 -7.97
CA GLY A 236 -7.09 -7.05 -7.74
C GLY A 236 -7.88 -8.31 -8.06
N ALA A 237 -7.18 -9.40 -8.39
CA ALA A 237 -7.75 -10.74 -8.29
C ALA A 237 -8.10 -11.00 -6.81
N GLY A 238 -9.34 -11.41 -6.52
CA GLY A 238 -9.77 -11.79 -5.18
C GLY A 238 -10.79 -10.87 -4.51
N LEU A 239 -10.89 -9.58 -4.86
CA LEU A 239 -11.96 -8.70 -4.31
C LEU A 239 -13.36 -9.10 -4.78
N TRP A 240 -13.42 -9.67 -5.99
CA TRP A 240 -14.69 -9.98 -6.66
C TRP A 240 -14.97 -11.49 -6.75
N GLY A 241 -14.11 -12.31 -6.15
CA GLY A 241 -14.19 -13.77 -6.23
C GLY A 241 -13.96 -14.28 -7.65
N SER A 242 -12.99 -15.18 -7.83
CA SER A 242 -13.03 -16.09 -8.97
C SER A 242 -14.14 -17.11 -8.76
N ARG A 243 -15.40 -16.68 -8.91
CA ARG A 243 -16.53 -17.54 -9.28
C ARG A 243 -17.43 -16.73 -10.22
N SER A 244 -17.32 -17.06 -11.50
CA SER A 244 -18.40 -16.85 -12.47
C SER A 244 -19.63 -17.58 -11.98
N GLU A 245 -20.71 -16.85 -11.69
CA GLU A 245 -22.08 -17.21 -12.08
C GLU A 245 -23.03 -16.05 -11.70
N GLY A 246 -23.60 -15.40 -12.71
CA GLY A 246 -24.79 -14.55 -12.58
C GLY A 246 -24.54 -13.04 -12.49
N PRO A 247 -25.40 -12.22 -13.12
CA PRO A 247 -25.24 -10.77 -13.15
C PRO A 247 -25.67 -10.16 -11.82
N VAL A 248 -24.86 -9.25 -11.27
CA VAL A 248 -25.34 -8.27 -10.30
C VAL A 248 -25.83 -7.07 -11.11
N LEU A 249 -27.14 -7.02 -11.33
CA LEU A 249 -27.83 -5.81 -11.77
C LEU A 249 -27.79 -4.79 -10.63
N LEU A 250 -27.65 -3.51 -11.00
CA LEU A 250 -27.83 -2.33 -10.17
C LEU A 250 -29.19 -2.33 -9.46
#